data_AF-A0A1M3LNJ6-F1
#
_entry.id   AF-A0A1M3LNJ6-F1
#
_cell.length_a   1.000
_cell.length_b   1.000
_cell.length_c   1.000
_cell.angle_alpha   90.00
_cell.angle_beta   90.00
_cell.angle_gamma   90.00
#
_symmetry.space_group_name_H-M   'P 1'
#
loop_
_entity.id
_entity.type
_entity.pdbx_description
1 polymer ?
#
loop_
_entity_poly.entity_id
_entity_poly.type
_entity_poly.pdbx_seq_one_letter_code
_entity_poly.pdbx_strand_id
1 'polypeptide(L)'
;MRALVVMPTFNERENLETMAGRVRGAGPDVHLLVVDDNSPDGTGEIADRLAHDDDTVHVLHRTGKAGLGAAYRAGMRWGLDHGFDVIVEMDADGSHRPEQLHRLLDAVEDADVVVGSRWVAGGAIENWPKRRVLLSRGGSLYSGLALGLPARDVTGGYRAYRADALERIAFEDVTSRGYCFQIDMLRRAYAAGERVVEVPITFVEREYGSSKMTASIVVEAMLRVTGWGIAGLPGRLRRRPARRVSSGSTPTR
;
A
#
# COMPACT_ATOMS: atom_id res chain seq x y z
N MET A 1 -5.83 -13.21 13.95
CA MET A 1 -4.81 -12.23 13.50
C MET A 1 -5.52 -10.91 13.38
N ARG A 2 -5.15 -9.90 14.17
CA ARG A 2 -5.80 -8.58 14.15
C ARG A 2 -5.18 -7.71 13.06
N ALA A 3 -6.01 -7.28 12.11
CA ALA A 3 -5.59 -6.43 11.00
C ALA A 3 -6.08 -5.00 11.21
N LEU A 4 -5.21 -4.03 10.92
CA LEU A 4 -5.56 -2.61 10.90
C LEU A 4 -5.53 -2.07 9.47
N VAL A 5 -6.67 -1.63 8.96
CA VAL A 5 -6.76 -0.85 7.73
C VAL A 5 -6.45 0.61 8.07
N VAL A 6 -5.31 1.11 7.63
CA VAL A 6 -4.92 2.52 7.72
C VAL A 6 -5.48 3.23 6.50
N MET A 7 -6.36 4.21 6.75
CA MET A 7 -7.08 4.96 5.73
C MET A 7 -6.81 6.47 5.87
N PRO A 8 -5.82 7.01 5.13
CA PRO A 8 -5.58 8.43 5.07
C PRO A 8 -6.76 9.19 4.44
N THR A 9 -7.17 10.28 5.07
CA THR A 9 -8.27 11.13 4.60
C THR A 9 -7.86 12.60 4.55
N PHE A 10 -8.35 13.31 3.52
CA PHE A 10 -8.29 14.77 3.41
C PHE A 10 -9.39 15.21 2.45
N ASN A 11 -10.47 15.78 2.95
CA ASN A 11 -11.69 16.04 2.19
C ASN A 11 -12.28 14.77 1.53
N GLU A 12 -12.66 13.79 2.34
CA GLU A 12 -13.22 12.51 1.90
C GLU A 12 -14.60 12.26 2.54
N ARG A 13 -15.31 13.32 2.90
CA ARG A 13 -16.59 13.30 3.63
C ARG A 13 -17.62 12.39 2.99
N GLU A 14 -17.75 12.43 1.66
CA GLU A 14 -18.74 11.63 0.92
C GLU A 14 -18.40 10.14 0.90
N ASN A 15 -17.11 9.80 1.03
CA ASN A 15 -16.64 8.41 0.92
C ASN A 15 -16.57 7.70 2.28
N LEU A 16 -16.25 8.45 3.35
CA LEU A 16 -15.79 7.87 4.60
C LEU A 16 -16.78 6.89 5.24
N GLU A 17 -18.05 7.25 5.38
CA GLU A 17 -19.06 6.37 6.02
C GLU A 17 -19.24 5.07 5.24
N THR A 18 -19.35 5.17 3.92
CA THR A 18 -19.51 4.01 3.02
C THR A 18 -18.29 3.10 3.11
N MET A 19 -17.09 3.67 3.05
CA MET A 19 -15.86 2.91 3.13
C MET A 19 -15.66 2.26 4.50
N ALA A 20 -15.98 2.97 5.58
CA ALA A 20 -15.91 2.42 6.93
C ALA A 20 -16.88 1.24 7.11
N GLY A 21 -18.12 1.37 6.64
CA GLY A 21 -19.08 0.26 6.63
C GLY A 21 -18.56 -0.96 5.88
N ARG A 22 -17.96 -0.76 4.70
CA ARG A 22 -17.43 -1.85 3.86
C ARG A 22 -16.19 -2.51 4.43
N VAL A 23 -15.28 -1.74 5.06
CA VAL A 23 -14.10 -2.28 5.76
C VAL A 23 -14.52 -3.12 6.96
N ARG A 24 -15.46 -2.65 7.78
CA ARG A 24 -16.00 -3.43 8.90
C ARG A 24 -16.67 -4.73 8.45
N GLY A 25 -17.33 -4.70 7.29
CA GLY A 25 -17.91 -5.89 6.68
C GLY A 25 -16.89 -6.91 6.14
N ALA A 26 -15.59 -6.59 6.11
CA ALA A 26 -14.56 -7.47 5.58
C ALA A 26 -14.15 -8.60 6.55
N GLY A 27 -14.39 -8.45 7.85
CA GLY A 27 -14.15 -9.50 8.84
C GLY A 27 -14.16 -9.00 10.29
N PRO A 28 -14.39 -9.88 11.27
CA PRO A 28 -14.54 -9.49 12.69
C PRO A 28 -13.23 -9.02 13.34
N ASP A 29 -12.07 -9.42 12.81
CA ASP A 29 -10.75 -9.03 13.33
C ASP A 29 -10.13 -7.85 12.55
N VAL A 30 -10.92 -7.20 11.68
CA VAL A 30 -10.49 -6.06 10.86
C VAL A 30 -10.91 -4.76 11.53
N HIS A 31 -9.92 -3.99 11.96
CA HIS A 31 -10.10 -2.64 12.49
C HIS A 31 -9.80 -1.60 11.41
N LEU A 32 -10.39 -0.42 11.56
CA LEU A 32 -10.13 0.74 10.70
C LEU A 32 -9.46 1.83 11.53
N LEU A 33 -8.36 2.39 11.03
CA LEU A 33 -7.80 3.66 11.49
C LEU A 33 -7.97 4.72 10.41
N VAL A 34 -8.84 5.69 10.69
CA VAL A 34 -8.95 6.90 9.89
C VAL A 34 -7.84 7.86 10.29
N VAL A 35 -6.95 8.19 9.37
CA VAL A 35 -5.89 9.19 9.59
C VAL A 35 -6.30 10.48 8.90
N ASP A 36 -6.89 11.42 9.63
CA ASP A 36 -7.40 12.68 9.08
C ASP A 36 -6.34 13.79 9.12
N ASP A 37 -6.07 14.39 7.96
CA ASP A 37 -5.09 15.47 7.79
C ASP A 37 -5.68 16.87 8.05
N ASN A 38 -6.52 17.00 9.09
CA ASN A 38 -7.26 18.21 9.47
C ASN A 38 -8.18 18.67 8.33
N SER A 39 -9.12 17.82 7.94
CA SER A 39 -10.04 18.08 6.83
C SER A 39 -11.02 19.22 7.17
N PRO A 40 -11.06 20.31 6.39
CA PRO A 40 -12.00 21.41 6.62
C PRO A 40 -13.45 21.12 6.21
N ASP A 41 -13.71 20.00 5.53
CA ASP A 41 -15.05 19.67 5.00
C ASP A 41 -15.93 18.91 6.00
N GLY A 42 -15.44 18.62 7.20
CA GLY A 42 -16.13 17.82 8.22
C GLY A 42 -15.81 16.32 8.18
N THR A 43 -14.85 15.85 7.37
CA THR A 43 -14.42 14.44 7.37
C THR A 43 -14.01 13.97 8.77
N GLY A 44 -13.26 14.80 9.52
CA GLY A 44 -12.84 14.47 10.89
C GLY A 44 -14.00 14.27 11.86
N GLU A 45 -15.06 15.10 11.77
CA GLU A 45 -16.26 14.96 12.61
C GLU A 45 -17.02 13.66 12.34
N ILE A 46 -17.02 13.20 11.08
CA ILE A 46 -17.57 11.91 10.70
C ILE A 46 -16.72 10.77 11.27
N ALA A 47 -15.40 10.87 11.17
CA ALA A 47 -14.49 9.90 11.74
C ALA A 47 -14.71 9.73 13.25
N ASP A 48 -14.82 10.85 13.98
CA ASP A 48 -15.06 10.85 15.43
C ASP A 48 -16.38 10.18 15.80
N ARG A 49 -17.46 10.46 15.05
CA ARG A 49 -18.75 9.80 15.25
C ARG A 49 -18.64 8.29 15.01
N LEU A 50 -17.99 7.87 13.93
CA LEU A 50 -17.83 6.45 13.60
C LEU A 50 -17.03 5.70 14.68
N ALA A 51 -15.99 6.31 15.24
CA ALA A 51 -15.21 5.72 16.32
C ALA A 51 -15.94 5.73 17.68
N HIS A 52 -16.83 6.70 17.90
CA HIS A 52 -17.70 6.69 19.08
C HIS A 52 -18.73 5.54 19.03
N ASP A 53 -19.25 5.25 17.84
CA ASP A 53 -20.29 4.23 17.65
C ASP A 53 -19.73 2.80 17.55
N ASP A 54 -18.41 2.62 17.37
CA ASP A 54 -17.79 1.33 17.08
C ASP A 54 -16.31 1.25 17.52
N ASP A 55 -16.00 0.37 18.49
CA ASP A 55 -14.65 0.15 19.03
C ASP A 55 -13.64 -0.42 18.00
N THR A 56 -14.12 -0.90 16.84
CA THR A 56 -13.26 -1.34 15.74
C THR A 56 -12.81 -0.19 14.84
N VAL A 57 -13.37 1.02 15.01
CA VAL A 57 -12.99 2.23 14.28
C VAL A 57 -12.20 3.17 15.19
N HIS A 58 -11.06 3.62 14.69
CA HIS A 58 -10.11 4.49 15.38
C HIS A 58 -9.86 5.73 14.55
N VAL A 59 -9.51 6.84 15.20
CA VAL A 59 -9.20 8.11 14.53
C VAL A 59 -7.87 8.65 15.01
N LEU A 60 -7.04 9.07 14.06
CA LEU A 60 -5.81 9.81 14.30
C LEU A 60 -5.89 11.15 13.57
N HIS A 61 -6.21 12.21 14.32
CA HIS A 61 -6.19 13.58 13.83
C HIS A 61 -4.75 14.11 13.77
N ARG A 62 -4.35 14.60 12.60
CA ARG A 62 -3.04 15.22 12.37
C ARG A 62 -3.19 16.72 12.24
N THR A 63 -2.16 17.48 12.61
CA THR A 63 -2.20 18.95 12.68
C THR A 63 -2.34 19.65 11.32
N GLY A 64 -2.16 18.93 10.21
CA GLY A 64 -2.39 19.44 8.86
C GLY A 64 -1.84 18.53 7.78
N LYS A 65 -2.15 18.88 6.53
CA LYS A 65 -1.78 18.10 5.33
C LYS A 65 -0.27 18.07 5.10
N ALA A 66 0.39 17.02 5.61
CA ALA A 66 1.82 16.76 5.35
C ALA A 66 2.05 15.72 4.23
N GLY A 67 0.97 15.25 3.59
CA GLY A 67 1.00 14.36 2.44
C GLY A 67 0.83 12.88 2.77
N LEU A 68 0.46 12.11 1.74
CA LEU A 68 0.01 10.71 1.87
C LEU A 68 0.99 9.79 2.61
N GLY A 69 2.28 9.85 2.26
CA GLY A 69 3.29 9.01 2.93
C GLY A 69 3.45 9.33 4.42
N ALA A 70 3.27 10.58 4.83
CA ALA A 70 3.31 10.95 6.24
C ALA A 70 2.08 10.44 7.01
N ALA A 71 0.92 10.38 6.35
CA ALA A 71 -0.30 9.81 6.93
C ALA A 71 -0.16 8.30 7.13
N TYR A 72 0.33 7.58 6.10
CA TYR A 72 0.59 6.15 6.22
C TYR A 72 1.63 5.84 7.30
N ARG A 73 2.76 6.57 7.38
CA ARG A 73 3.72 6.36 8.47
C ARG A 73 3.11 6.59 9.85
N ALA A 74 2.31 7.63 10.01
CA ALA A 74 1.64 7.91 11.29
C ALA A 74 0.68 6.77 11.67
N GLY A 75 -0.13 6.29 10.72
CA GLY A 75 -1.04 5.17 10.97
C GLY A 75 -0.34 3.82 11.17
N MET A 76 0.76 3.57 10.44
CA MET A 76 1.61 2.41 10.64
C MET A 76 2.22 2.37 12.03
N ARG A 77 2.83 3.48 12.47
CA ARG A 77 3.37 3.63 13.82
C ARG A 77 2.28 3.42 14.87
N TRP A 78 1.12 4.07 14.70
CA TRP A 78 -0.03 3.88 15.59
C TRP A 78 -0.44 2.41 15.67
N GLY A 79 -0.55 1.72 14.53
CA GLY A 79 -0.94 0.31 14.51
C GLY A 79 0.06 -0.62 15.21
N LEU A 80 1.37 -0.39 15.04
CA LEU A 80 2.40 -1.12 15.76
C LEU A 80 2.30 -0.88 17.28
N ASP A 81 2.14 0.37 17.69
CA ASP A 81 2.05 0.75 19.11
C ASP A 81 0.80 0.16 19.80
N HIS A 82 -0.25 -0.18 19.03
CA HIS A 82 -1.49 -0.81 19.52
C HIS A 82 -1.52 -2.33 19.32
N GLY A 83 -0.40 -2.94 18.92
CA GLY A 83 -0.23 -4.40 18.85
C GLY A 83 -1.07 -5.07 17.76
N PHE A 84 -1.26 -4.42 16.62
CA PHE A 84 -1.85 -5.06 15.44
C PHE A 84 -0.84 -5.98 14.75
N ASP A 85 -1.30 -7.15 14.31
CA ASP A 85 -0.43 -8.17 13.67
C ASP A 85 -0.11 -7.79 12.21
N VAL A 86 -1.06 -7.13 11.55
CA VAL A 86 -0.99 -6.76 10.14
C VAL A 86 -1.48 -5.34 9.94
N ILE A 87 -0.70 -4.55 9.22
CA ILE A 87 -1.07 -3.19 8.83
C ILE A 87 -1.37 -3.17 7.34
N VAL A 88 -2.56 -2.68 6.98
CA VAL A 88 -3.05 -2.61 5.61
C VAL A 88 -3.17 -1.16 5.19
N GLU A 89 -2.58 -0.81 4.05
CA GLU A 89 -2.77 0.48 3.40
C GLU A 89 -4.01 0.43 2.51
N MET A 90 -4.93 1.37 2.67
CA MET A 90 -6.11 1.49 1.81
C MET A 90 -6.56 2.94 1.64
N ASP A 91 -6.59 3.41 0.40
CA ASP A 91 -7.13 4.75 0.09
C ASP A 91 -8.64 4.84 0.37
N ALA A 92 -9.10 6.01 0.83
CA ALA A 92 -10.49 6.29 1.17
C ALA A 92 -11.42 6.56 -0.04
N ASP A 93 -10.88 6.67 -1.25
CA ASP A 93 -11.61 7.19 -2.44
C ASP A 93 -12.50 6.16 -3.16
N GLY A 94 -12.69 4.98 -2.56
CA GLY A 94 -13.48 3.89 -3.11
C GLY A 94 -12.82 3.07 -4.23
N SER A 95 -11.61 3.45 -4.67
CA SER A 95 -10.92 2.75 -5.76
C SER A 95 -10.46 1.35 -5.37
N HIS A 96 -10.08 1.15 -4.10
CA HIS A 96 -9.75 -0.14 -3.52
C HIS A 96 -11.02 -0.78 -2.94
N ARG A 97 -11.21 -2.07 -3.21
CA ARG A 97 -12.38 -2.82 -2.76
C ARG A 97 -12.10 -3.47 -1.40
N PRO A 98 -12.79 -3.06 -0.32
CA PRO A 98 -12.69 -3.76 0.96
C PRO A 98 -13.11 -5.23 0.86
N GLU A 99 -14.01 -5.57 -0.08
CA GLU A 99 -14.43 -6.96 -0.33
C GLU A 99 -13.28 -7.85 -0.82
N GLN A 100 -12.20 -7.27 -1.36
CA GLN A 100 -11.01 -8.00 -1.80
C GLN A 100 -9.93 -8.08 -0.70
N LEU A 101 -10.17 -7.51 0.48
CA LEU A 101 -9.22 -7.46 1.60
C LEU A 101 -8.78 -8.86 2.04
N HIS A 102 -9.72 -9.82 2.07
CA HIS A 102 -9.43 -11.21 2.41
C HIS A 102 -8.24 -11.76 1.62
N ARG A 103 -8.12 -11.45 0.33
CA ARG A 103 -6.99 -11.93 -0.50
C ARG A 103 -5.64 -11.45 0.00
N LEU A 104 -5.58 -10.23 0.54
CA LEU A 104 -4.34 -9.69 1.10
C LEU A 104 -4.05 -10.35 2.45
N LEU A 105 -5.07 -10.52 3.30
CA LEU A 105 -4.93 -11.13 4.62
C LEU A 105 -4.59 -12.61 4.53
N ASP A 106 -5.24 -13.39 3.66
CA ASP A 106 -4.94 -14.81 3.44
C ASP A 106 -3.48 -15.00 2.97
N ALA A 107 -3.00 -14.13 2.08
CA ALA A 107 -1.64 -14.22 1.55
C ALA A 107 -0.56 -13.79 2.56
N VAL A 108 -0.91 -12.97 3.56
CA VAL A 108 0.03 -12.48 4.57
C VAL A 108 0.34 -13.53 5.64
N GLU A 109 -0.42 -14.64 5.68
CA GLU A 109 -0.11 -15.78 6.54
C GLU A 109 1.21 -16.44 6.15
N ASP A 110 1.52 -16.46 4.85
CA ASP A 110 2.76 -17.04 4.32
C ASP A 110 3.79 -15.99 3.88
N ALA A 111 3.42 -14.71 3.78
CA ALA A 111 4.27 -13.65 3.22
C ALA A 111 4.42 -12.46 4.16
N ASP A 112 5.55 -11.77 4.06
CA ASP A 112 5.86 -10.61 4.91
C ASP A 112 5.18 -9.33 4.40
N VAL A 113 5.08 -9.20 3.08
CA VAL A 113 4.42 -8.08 2.39
C VAL A 113 3.58 -8.59 1.24
N VAL A 114 2.32 -8.16 1.20
CA VAL A 114 1.39 -8.49 0.12
C VAL A 114 1.01 -7.22 -0.63
N VAL A 115 1.16 -7.26 -1.95
CA VAL A 115 0.74 -6.18 -2.85
C VAL A 115 -0.55 -6.58 -3.56
N GLY A 116 -1.61 -5.81 -3.36
CA GLY A 116 -2.79 -5.84 -4.21
C GLY A 116 -2.43 -5.30 -5.59
N SER A 117 -2.35 -6.21 -6.57
CA SER A 117 -1.77 -5.93 -7.88
C SER A 117 -2.82 -5.90 -8.99
N ARG A 118 -2.79 -4.83 -9.77
CA ARG A 118 -3.61 -4.65 -10.99
C ARG A 118 -3.04 -5.40 -12.18
N TRP A 119 -1.77 -5.83 -12.12
CA TRP A 119 -0.99 -6.27 -13.28
C TRP A 119 -0.58 -7.75 -13.26
N VAL A 120 -1.05 -8.50 -12.26
CA VAL A 120 -0.99 -9.97 -12.22
C VAL A 120 -2.22 -10.59 -12.89
N ALA A 121 -2.17 -11.90 -13.13
CA ALA A 121 -3.32 -12.63 -13.67
C ALA A 121 -4.52 -12.52 -12.71
N GLY A 122 -5.69 -12.18 -13.24
CA GLY A 122 -6.90 -11.88 -12.45
C GLY A 122 -6.98 -10.45 -11.91
N GLY A 123 -5.91 -9.66 -12.02
CA GLY A 123 -5.93 -8.23 -11.71
C GLY A 123 -6.68 -7.45 -12.78
N ALA A 124 -7.42 -6.42 -12.37
CA ALA A 124 -8.30 -5.66 -13.25
C ALA A 124 -8.29 -4.17 -12.94
N ILE A 125 -8.64 -3.37 -13.95
CA ILE A 125 -8.90 -1.95 -13.83
C ILE A 125 -10.23 -1.66 -14.51
N GLU A 126 -11.09 -0.92 -13.82
CA GLU A 126 -12.41 -0.56 -14.32
C GLU A 126 -12.50 0.96 -14.50
N ASN A 127 -13.13 1.39 -15.61
CA ASN A 127 -13.46 2.78 -15.91
C ASN A 127 -12.27 3.75 -16.05
N TRP A 128 -11.04 3.24 -16.24
CA TRP A 128 -9.88 4.10 -16.48
C TRP A 128 -9.74 4.53 -17.95
N PRO A 129 -9.42 5.82 -18.21
CA PRO A 129 -8.93 6.24 -19.51
C PRO A 129 -7.65 5.49 -19.90
N LYS A 130 -7.53 5.08 -21.18
CA LYS A 130 -6.34 4.34 -21.68
C LYS A 130 -5.00 5.01 -21.34
N ARG A 131 -4.96 6.34 -21.37
CA ARG A 131 -3.76 7.12 -20.98
C ARG A 131 -3.35 6.86 -19.52
N ARG A 132 -4.31 6.76 -18.60
CA ARG A 132 -4.05 6.49 -17.18
C ARG A 132 -3.53 5.06 -16.98
N VAL A 133 -4.09 4.10 -17.71
CA VAL A 133 -3.60 2.71 -17.72
C VAL A 133 -2.14 2.66 -18.18
N LEU A 134 -1.82 3.32 -19.29
CA LEU A 134 -0.45 3.36 -19.82
C LEU A 134 0.52 4.03 -18.84
N LEU A 135 0.14 5.16 -18.24
CA LEU A 135 0.97 5.87 -17.26
C LEU A 135 1.24 5.01 -16.02
N SER A 136 0.22 4.37 -15.46
CA SER A 136 0.37 3.55 -14.25
C SER A 136 1.17 2.27 -14.50
N ARG A 137 0.85 1.54 -15.58
CA ARG A 137 1.56 0.32 -15.95
C ARG A 137 2.99 0.60 -16.38
N GLY A 138 3.20 1.67 -17.15
CA GLY A 138 4.51 2.14 -17.57
C GLY A 138 5.35 2.59 -16.38
N GLY A 139 4.76 3.34 -15.44
CA GLY A 139 5.42 3.75 -14.19
C GLY A 139 5.85 2.57 -13.33
N SER A 140 5.01 1.54 -13.22
CA SER A 140 5.34 0.30 -12.50
C SER A 140 6.46 -0.48 -13.18
N LEU A 141 6.37 -0.67 -14.51
CA LEU A 141 7.41 -1.35 -15.29
C LEU A 141 8.75 -0.62 -15.21
N TYR A 142 8.74 0.69 -15.42
CA TYR A 142 9.93 1.52 -15.33
C TYR A 142 10.57 1.44 -13.95
N SER A 143 9.78 1.58 -12.88
CA SER A 143 10.28 1.51 -11.51
C SER A 143 10.83 0.13 -11.17
N GLY A 144 10.13 -0.93 -11.60
CA GLY A 144 10.58 -2.31 -11.43
C GLY A 144 11.93 -2.57 -12.11
N LEU A 145 12.10 -2.13 -13.36
CA LEU A 145 13.36 -2.28 -14.10
C LEU A 145 14.49 -1.43 -13.50
N ALA A 146 14.23 -0.15 -13.23
CA ALA A 146 15.23 0.75 -12.66
C ALA A 146 15.70 0.29 -11.27
N LEU A 147 14.78 -0.23 -10.46
CA LEU A 147 15.03 -0.65 -9.08
C LEU A 147 15.32 -2.16 -8.93
N GLY A 148 15.22 -2.95 -10.01
CA GLY A 148 15.44 -4.39 -9.99
C GLY A 148 14.41 -5.13 -9.12
N LEU A 149 13.18 -4.61 -9.04
CA LEU A 149 12.11 -5.18 -8.23
C LEU A 149 11.33 -6.18 -9.09
N PRO A 150 11.06 -7.40 -8.58
CA PRO A 150 10.32 -8.41 -9.35
C PRO A 150 8.81 -8.18 -9.38
N ALA A 151 8.26 -7.34 -8.49
CA ALA A 151 6.83 -7.01 -8.46
C ALA A 151 6.36 -6.32 -9.75
N ARG A 152 5.16 -6.69 -10.20
CA ARG A 152 4.52 -6.10 -11.38
C ARG A 152 3.81 -4.79 -11.07
N ASP A 153 3.24 -4.65 -9.88
CA ASP A 153 2.55 -3.42 -9.44
C ASP A 153 3.31 -2.66 -8.35
N VAL A 154 4.40 -2.01 -8.78
CA VAL A 154 5.30 -1.26 -7.90
C VAL A 154 4.66 0.01 -7.33
N THR A 155 3.63 0.57 -8.00
CA THR A 155 3.01 1.84 -7.60
C THR A 155 1.67 1.68 -6.88
N GLY A 156 1.12 0.46 -6.81
CA GLY A 156 -0.14 0.17 -6.11
C GLY A 156 -0.04 0.46 -4.61
N GLY A 157 -1.10 1.05 -4.06
CA GLY A 157 -1.19 1.48 -2.65
C GLY A 157 -2.11 0.61 -1.78
N TYR A 158 -2.62 -0.51 -2.31
CA TYR A 158 -3.35 -1.49 -1.52
C TYR A 158 -2.40 -2.59 -1.10
N ARG A 159 -1.91 -2.54 0.13
CA ARG A 159 -0.83 -3.44 0.60
C ARG A 159 -1.08 -3.87 2.01
N ALA A 160 -0.65 -5.08 2.35
CA ALA A 160 -0.61 -5.58 3.72
C ALA A 160 0.84 -5.86 4.10
N TYR A 161 1.20 -5.49 5.33
CA TYR A 161 2.52 -5.72 5.92
C TYR A 161 2.32 -6.44 7.24
N ARG A 162 3.05 -7.53 7.47
CA ARG A 162 3.18 -8.07 8.83
C ARG A 162 3.89 -7.03 9.71
N ALA A 163 3.48 -6.93 10.97
CA ALA A 163 4.03 -5.95 11.90
C ALA A 163 5.57 -6.05 12.02
N ASP A 164 6.07 -7.28 12.18
CA ASP A 164 7.51 -7.56 12.29
C ASP A 164 8.28 -7.24 11.00
N ALA A 165 7.68 -7.47 9.83
CA ALA A 165 8.24 -7.08 8.54
C ALA A 165 8.30 -5.56 8.40
N LEU A 166 7.24 -4.86 8.82
CA LEU A 166 7.16 -3.41 8.75
C LEU A 166 8.25 -2.73 9.59
N GLU A 167 8.55 -3.28 10.78
CA GLU A 167 9.67 -2.83 11.61
C GLU A 167 11.03 -3.01 10.91
N ARG A 168 11.27 -4.17 10.28
CA ARG A 168 12.51 -4.47 9.53
C ARG A 168 12.70 -3.60 8.28
N ILE A 169 11.62 -3.12 7.68
CA ILE A 169 11.63 -2.22 6.51
C ILE A 169 12.15 -0.81 6.87
N ALA A 170 12.18 -0.46 8.16
CA ALA A 170 12.54 0.89 8.65
C ALA A 170 11.69 1.97 7.97
N PHE A 171 10.37 1.80 8.01
CA PHE A 171 9.39 2.68 7.35
C PHE A 171 9.45 4.14 7.84
N GLU A 172 9.96 4.39 9.04
CA GLU A 172 10.11 5.73 9.61
C GLU A 172 11.13 6.59 8.88
N ASP A 173 12.18 5.97 8.33
CA ASP A 173 13.24 6.65 7.57
C ASP A 173 12.80 7.03 6.15
N VAL A 174 11.55 6.75 5.78
CA VAL A 174 11.02 7.03 4.45
C VAL A 174 10.72 8.52 4.32
N THR A 175 11.56 9.23 3.57
CA THR A 175 11.41 10.66 3.27
C THR A 175 10.66 10.94 1.96
N SER A 176 10.33 9.90 1.19
CA SER A 176 9.57 10.03 -0.06
C SER A 176 8.11 10.38 0.21
N ARG A 177 7.51 11.09 -0.75
CA ARG A 177 6.12 11.59 -0.71
C ARG A 177 5.31 11.03 -1.88
N GLY A 178 3.99 11.03 -1.76
CA GLY A 178 3.08 10.56 -2.81
C GLY A 178 3.36 9.12 -3.24
N TYR A 179 3.22 8.79 -4.53
CA TYR A 179 3.54 7.44 -5.04
C TYR A 179 4.99 6.99 -4.84
N CYS A 180 5.93 7.93 -4.70
CA CYS A 180 7.32 7.58 -4.42
C CYS A 180 7.47 6.93 -3.03
N PHE A 181 6.52 7.18 -2.11
CA PHE A 181 6.39 6.44 -0.86
C PHE A 181 6.20 4.95 -1.10
N GLN A 182 5.21 4.58 -1.93
CA GLN A 182 4.90 3.19 -2.24
C GLN A 182 6.08 2.47 -2.93
N ILE A 183 6.77 3.16 -3.83
CA ILE A 183 7.95 2.61 -4.48
C ILE A 183 9.10 2.40 -3.48
N ASP A 184 9.35 3.36 -2.57
CA ASP A 184 10.42 3.25 -1.58
C ASP A 184 10.14 2.15 -0.55
N MET A 185 8.89 2.03 -0.07
CA MET A 185 8.46 0.96 0.83
C MET A 185 8.73 -0.41 0.21
N LEU A 186 8.34 -0.61 -1.05
CA LEU A 186 8.56 -1.89 -1.74
C LEU A 186 10.05 -2.17 -1.96
N ARG A 187 10.81 -1.14 -2.36
CA ARG A 187 12.27 -1.23 -2.51
C ARG A 187 12.94 -1.65 -1.21
N ARG A 188 12.52 -1.07 -0.08
CA ARG A 188 13.03 -1.39 1.26
C ARG A 188 12.65 -2.79 1.71
N ALA A 189 11.42 -3.25 1.45
CA ALA A 189 11.01 -4.64 1.70
C ALA A 189 11.93 -5.64 0.98
N TYR A 190 12.16 -5.45 -0.32
CA TYR A 190 13.10 -6.30 -1.07
C TYR A 190 14.56 -6.17 -0.59
N ALA A 191 14.98 -5.01 -0.10
CA ALA A 191 16.32 -4.80 0.43
C ALA A 191 16.52 -5.49 1.79
N ALA A 192 15.49 -5.49 2.64
CA ALA A 192 15.44 -6.21 3.91
C ALA A 192 15.33 -7.73 3.74
N GLY A 193 15.01 -8.21 2.52
CA GLY A 193 14.90 -9.64 2.21
C GLY A 193 13.53 -10.23 2.53
N GLU A 194 12.52 -9.39 2.74
CA GLU A 194 11.15 -9.80 3.01
C GLU A 194 10.56 -10.61 1.85
N ARG A 195 9.72 -11.60 2.17
CA ARG A 195 8.95 -12.36 1.19
C ARG A 195 7.77 -11.51 0.70
N VAL A 196 7.94 -10.89 -0.46
CA VAL A 196 6.91 -10.09 -1.12
C VAL A 196 6.13 -10.92 -2.13
N VAL A 197 4.79 -10.91 -2.04
CA VAL A 197 3.88 -11.55 -3.01
C VAL A 197 2.85 -10.57 -3.56
N GLU A 198 2.26 -10.91 -4.72
CA GLU A 198 1.21 -10.11 -5.36
C GLU A 198 -0.09 -10.92 -5.46
N VAL A 199 -1.20 -10.31 -5.06
CA VAL A 199 -2.56 -10.88 -5.21
C VAL A 199 -3.41 -10.03 -6.14
N PRO A 200 -4.29 -10.61 -6.95
CA PRO A 200 -5.09 -9.84 -7.90
C PRO A 200 -6.14 -8.99 -7.18
N ILE A 201 -6.19 -7.70 -7.55
CA ILE A 201 -7.26 -6.77 -7.16
C ILE A 201 -7.93 -6.14 -8.38
N THR A 202 -9.13 -5.62 -8.17
CA THR A 202 -9.83 -4.75 -9.12
C THR A 202 -9.70 -3.32 -8.62
N PHE A 203 -9.11 -2.44 -9.43
CA PHE A 203 -9.02 -1.02 -9.14
C PHE A 203 -10.05 -0.26 -9.97
N VAL A 204 -11.02 0.34 -9.29
CA VAL A 204 -12.10 1.11 -9.95
C VAL A 204 -11.71 2.59 -10.00
N GLU A 205 -12.12 3.31 -11.04
CA GLU A 205 -12.04 4.77 -11.03
C GLU A 205 -12.88 5.33 -9.88
N ARG A 206 -12.35 6.33 -9.16
CA ARG A 206 -13.06 6.95 -8.03
C ARG A 206 -14.39 7.54 -8.49
N GLU A 207 -15.40 7.45 -7.64
CA GLU A 207 -16.73 8.02 -7.91
C GLU A 207 -16.81 9.49 -7.49
N TYR A 208 -16.17 9.84 -6.36
CA TYR A 208 -16.19 11.19 -5.78
C TYR A 208 -14.76 11.76 -5.61
N GLY A 209 -14.67 13.09 -5.64
CA GLY A 209 -13.42 13.84 -5.44
C GLY A 209 -12.50 13.91 -6.67
N SER A 210 -11.44 14.73 -6.58
CA SER A 210 -10.45 14.92 -7.65
C SER A 210 -9.10 14.32 -7.30
N SER A 211 -8.38 13.83 -8.31
CA SER A 211 -7.03 13.29 -8.10
C SER A 211 -6.09 14.40 -7.62
N LYS A 212 -5.47 14.18 -6.47
CA LYS A 212 -4.43 15.07 -5.90
C LYS A 212 -3.09 14.98 -6.67
N MET A 213 -3.08 14.27 -7.81
CA MET A 213 -1.89 14.02 -8.62
C MET A 213 -1.62 15.12 -9.65
N THR A 214 -0.39 15.61 -9.63
CA THR A 214 0.12 16.59 -10.61
C THR A 214 1.28 16.00 -11.41
N ALA A 215 1.56 16.59 -12.58
CA ALA A 215 2.71 16.18 -13.41
C ALA A 215 4.05 16.35 -12.68
N SER A 216 4.18 17.37 -11.82
CA SER A 216 5.39 17.58 -11.01
C SER A 216 5.66 16.43 -10.04
N ILE A 217 4.63 15.86 -9.41
CA ILE A 217 4.77 14.69 -8.52
C ILE A 217 5.26 13.47 -9.30
N VAL A 218 4.78 13.29 -10.54
CA VAL A 218 5.24 12.19 -11.42
C VAL A 218 6.70 12.35 -11.79
N VAL A 219 7.12 13.55 -12.21
CA VAL A 219 8.52 13.84 -12.58
C VAL A 219 9.46 13.67 -11.38
N GLU A 220 9.08 14.16 -10.20
CA GLU A 220 9.87 13.97 -8.98
C GLU A 220 10.06 12.48 -8.66
N ALA A 221 8.99 11.68 -8.77
CA ALA A 221 9.06 10.25 -8.56
C ALA A 221 10.04 9.58 -9.54
N MET A 222 9.99 9.93 -10.83
CA MET A 222 10.90 9.38 -11.84
C MET A 222 12.37 9.73 -11.58
N LEU A 223 12.67 10.98 -11.18
CA LEU A 223 14.03 11.40 -10.84
C LEU A 223 14.59 10.64 -9.64
N ARG A 224 13.79 10.48 -8.56
CA ARG A 224 14.19 9.70 -7.38
C ARG A 224 14.43 8.23 -7.71
N VAL A 225 13.52 7.62 -8.47
CA VAL A 225 13.65 6.23 -8.95
C VAL A 225 14.91 6.05 -9.78
N THR A 226 15.22 6.99 -10.68
CA THR A 226 16.46 6.96 -11.47
C THR A 226 17.69 7.00 -10.56
N GLY A 227 17.72 7.96 -9.62
CA GLY A 227 18.84 8.13 -8.70
C GLY A 227 19.10 6.89 -7.85
N TRP A 228 18.05 6.30 -7.27
CA TRP A 228 18.15 5.05 -6.52
C TRP A 228 18.57 3.87 -7.40
N GLY A 229 18.07 3.80 -8.64
CA GLY A 229 18.48 2.79 -9.61
C GLY A 229 19.98 2.83 -9.85
N ILE A 230 20.52 4.01 -10.15
CA ILE A 230 21.96 4.24 -10.39
C ILE A 230 22.78 3.90 -9.13
N ALA A 231 22.38 4.41 -7.96
CA ALA A 231 23.08 4.15 -6.70
C ALA A 231 23.08 2.66 -6.32
N GLY A 232 22.05 1.91 -6.72
CA GLY A 232 21.92 0.46 -6.46
C GLY A 232 22.70 -0.45 -7.42
N LEU A 233 23.19 0.06 -8.56
CA LEU A 233 23.89 -0.75 -9.57
C LEU A 233 25.10 -1.54 -9.03
N PRO A 234 25.99 -0.96 -8.20
CA PRO A 234 27.15 -1.70 -7.67
C PRO A 234 26.77 -2.91 -6.80
N GLY A 235 25.66 -2.80 -6.04
CA GLY A 235 25.14 -3.89 -5.22
C GLY A 235 24.52 -5.02 -6.04
N ARG A 236 23.85 -4.68 -7.15
CA ARG A 236 23.26 -5.68 -8.06
C ARG A 236 24.30 -6.46 -8.83
N LEU A 237 25.36 -5.80 -9.30
CA LEU A 237 26.46 -6.46 -10.01
C LEU A 237 27.27 -7.40 -9.10
N ARG A 238 27.26 -7.18 -7.79
CA ARG A 238 27.92 -8.05 -6.79
C ARG A 238 27.08 -9.27 -6.39
N ARG A 239 25.74 -9.22 -6.51
CA ARG A 239 24.86 -10.38 -6.25
C ARG A 239 24.95 -11.35 -7.44
N ARG A 240 25.86 -12.34 -7.35
CA ARG A 240 25.83 -13.54 -8.22
C ARG A 240 24.44 -14.20 -8.12
N PRO A 241 23.89 -14.74 -9.22
CA PRO A 241 22.59 -15.41 -9.17
C PRO A 241 22.65 -16.56 -8.16
N ALA A 242 21.72 -16.56 -7.20
CA ALA A 242 21.57 -17.66 -6.27
C ALA A 242 21.41 -18.97 -7.07
N ARG A 243 22.22 -19.98 -6.72
CA ARG A 243 22.16 -21.32 -7.30
C ARG A 243 20.70 -21.79 -7.27
N ARG A 244 20.15 -22.15 -8.44
CA ARG A 244 18.89 -22.90 -8.52
C ARG A 244 19.04 -24.13 -7.62
N VAL A 245 18.18 -24.24 -6.62
CA VAL A 245 18.01 -25.48 -5.86
C VAL A 245 17.55 -26.52 -6.88
N SER A 246 18.41 -27.47 -7.21
CA SER A 246 18.07 -28.63 -8.01
C SER A 246 17.05 -29.45 -7.22
N SER A 247 15.82 -29.52 -7.71
CA SER A 247 14.83 -30.49 -7.25
C SER A 247 15.42 -31.88 -7.39
N GLY A 248 15.72 -32.51 -6.24
CA GLY A 248 16.18 -33.88 -6.17
C GLY A 248 15.17 -34.83 -6.80
N SER A 249 15.68 -35.72 -7.64
CA SER A 249 14.99 -36.86 -8.20
C SER A 249 14.49 -37.79 -7.09
N THR A 250 13.18 -38.05 -7.06
CA THR A 250 12.60 -39.18 -6.33
C THR A 250 12.97 -40.48 -7.07
N PRO A 251 13.63 -41.46 -6.45
CA PRO A 251 13.74 -42.79 -7.02
C PRO A 251 12.44 -43.56 -6.77
N THR A 252 11.85 -44.03 -7.85
CA THR A 252 10.86 -45.11 -7.86
C THR A 252 11.40 -46.34 -7.14
N ARG A 253 10.61 -46.88 -6.21
CA ARG A 253 10.42 -48.32 -5.97
C ARG A 253 9.06 -48.54 -5.30
#